data_AF-A0AAN5MFE7-F1
#
_entry.id   AF-A0AAN5MFE7-F1
#
_cell.length_a   1.000
_cell.length_b   1.000
_cell.length_c   1.000
_cell.angle_alpha   90.00
_cell.angle_beta   90.00
_cell.angle_gamma   90.00
#
_symmetry.space_group_name_H-M   'P 1'
#
loop_
_entity.id
_entity.type
_entity.pdbx_description
1 polymer ?
#
loop_
_entity_poly.entity_id
_entity_poly.type
_entity_poly.pdbx_seq_one_letter_code
_entity_poly.pdbx_strand_id
1 'polypeptide(L)'
;MMKNRLILISALLLSGCSSVWVEVPGGSEYTRAEANAFCEPESHQRYPVKNEVAQRSVMRDVEKRCKKDDDCGNSKTYKEQTPVTESYVMDVNEDSRNRYFYSCMKTKGWDREDRWMWE
;
A
#
# COMPACT_ATOMS: atom_id res chain seq x y z
N MET A 1 -13.50 -37.26 -2.35
CA MET A 1 -12.39 -36.40 -1.84
C MET A 1 -12.39 -34.96 -2.37
N MET A 2 -12.89 -34.66 -3.59
CA MET A 2 -12.96 -33.27 -4.09
C MET A 2 -13.95 -32.36 -3.35
N LYS A 3 -15.08 -32.90 -2.86
CA LYS A 3 -16.13 -32.14 -2.16
C LYS A 3 -15.64 -31.48 -0.86
N ASN A 4 -14.90 -32.22 -0.02
CA ASN A 4 -14.32 -31.67 1.21
C ASN A 4 -13.22 -30.63 0.94
N ARG A 5 -12.47 -30.77 -0.15
CA ARG A 5 -11.44 -29.79 -0.55
C ARG A 5 -12.07 -28.48 -1.03
N LEU A 6 -13.20 -28.54 -1.75
CA LEU A 6 -13.95 -27.35 -2.16
C LEU A 6 -14.47 -26.56 -0.94
N ILE A 7 -15.01 -27.25 0.07
CA ILE A 7 -15.55 -26.61 1.28
C ILE A 7 -14.45 -25.88 2.06
N LEU A 8 -13.26 -26.49 2.19
CA LEU A 8 -12.11 -25.87 2.85
C LEU A 8 -11.60 -24.60 2.12
N ILE A 9 -11.58 -24.62 0.78
CA ILE A 9 -11.19 -23.45 -0.03
C ILE A 9 -12.23 -22.34 0.10
N SER A 10 -13.53 -22.67 0.07
CA SER A 10 -14.61 -21.70 0.26
C SER A 10 -14.59 -21.04 1.64
N ALA A 11 -14.23 -21.77 2.69
CA ALA A 11 -14.10 -21.21 4.05
C ALA A 11 -12.94 -20.21 4.16
N LEU A 12 -11.80 -20.46 3.50
CA LEU A 12 -10.66 -19.54 3.45
C LEU A 12 -10.95 -18.27 2.63
N LEU A 13 -11.87 -18.32 1.67
CA LEU A 13 -12.26 -17.16 0.88
C LEU A 13 -13.21 -16.21 1.62
N LEU A 14 -13.89 -16.70 2.66
CA LEU A 14 -14.77 -15.89 3.51
C LEU A 14 -14.01 -15.18 4.64
N SER A 15 -12.73 -15.51 4.85
CA SER A 15 -11.89 -14.81 5.81
C SER A 15 -11.25 -13.55 5.20
N GLY A 16 -12.06 -12.52 4.96
CA GLY A 16 -11.60 -11.17 4.59
C GLY A 16 -11.48 -10.23 5.79
N CYS A 17 -10.51 -9.32 5.75
CA CYS A 17 -10.50 -8.11 6.57
C CYS A 17 -10.90 -6.94 5.68
N SER A 18 -11.82 -6.09 6.15
CA SER A 18 -12.20 -4.87 5.45
C SER A 18 -12.20 -3.69 6.40
N SER A 19 -11.75 -2.52 5.92
CA SER A 19 -11.83 -1.31 6.71
C SER A 19 -13.20 -0.67 6.52
N VAL A 20 -13.89 -0.43 7.62
CA VAL A 20 -15.19 0.22 7.66
C VAL A 20 -15.10 1.55 8.40
N TRP A 21 -16.03 2.46 8.08
CA TRP A 21 -16.21 3.69 8.82
C TRP A 21 -17.24 3.48 9.91
N VAL A 22 -16.89 3.86 11.13
CA VAL A 22 -17.75 3.75 12.30
C VAL A 22 -17.87 5.10 12.97
N GLU A 23 -18.97 5.32 13.67
CA GLU A 23 -19.11 6.51 14.50
C GLU A 23 -18.19 6.41 15.73
N VAL A 24 -17.55 7.51 16.08
CA VAL A 24 -16.79 7.59 17.33
C VAL A 24 -17.73 7.54 18.54
N PRO A 25 -17.25 7.10 19.72
CA PRO A 25 -18.01 7.18 20.95
C PRO A 25 -18.47 8.63 21.23
N GLY A 26 -19.77 8.81 21.45
CA GLY A 26 -20.38 10.15 21.57
C GLY A 26 -21.18 10.59 20.34
N GLY A 27 -21.13 9.83 19.24
CA GLY A 27 -21.89 10.08 18.02
C GLY A 27 -21.23 11.11 17.11
N SER A 28 -21.89 11.40 15.98
CA SER A 28 -21.44 12.42 15.04
C SER A 28 -22.53 13.46 14.78
N GLU A 29 -22.13 14.73 14.71
CA GLU A 29 -22.97 15.83 14.22
C GLU A 29 -23.04 15.88 12.69
N TYR A 30 -22.19 15.12 12.00
CA TYR A 30 -22.08 15.09 10.55
C TYR A 30 -22.39 13.69 10.03
N THR A 31 -23.13 13.59 8.93
CA THR A 31 -23.15 12.34 8.19
C THR A 31 -21.76 12.04 7.64
N ARG A 32 -21.45 10.76 7.39
CA ARG A 32 -20.17 10.35 6.78
C ARG A 32 -19.88 11.10 5.47
N ALA A 33 -20.93 11.32 4.66
CA ALA A 33 -20.83 12.00 3.39
C ALA A 33 -20.45 13.48 3.56
N GLU A 34 -21.06 14.18 4.52
CA GLU A 34 -20.74 15.58 4.83
C GLU A 34 -19.33 15.73 5.40
N ALA A 35 -18.95 14.85 6.33
CA ALA A 35 -17.59 14.81 6.86
C ALA A 35 -16.57 14.62 5.73
N ASN A 36 -16.81 13.66 4.82
CA ASN A 36 -15.93 13.40 3.68
C ASN A 36 -15.88 14.59 2.71
N ALA A 37 -17.04 15.19 2.39
CA ALA A 37 -17.13 16.35 1.50
C ALA A 37 -16.37 17.57 2.05
N PHE A 38 -16.21 17.66 3.37
CA PHE A 38 -15.39 18.68 4.01
C PHE A 38 -13.91 18.29 4.06
N CYS A 39 -13.60 17.10 4.59
CA CYS A 39 -12.23 16.70 4.92
C CYS A 39 -11.36 16.39 3.70
N GLU A 40 -11.94 15.82 2.64
CA GLU A 40 -11.21 15.50 1.41
C GLU A 40 -10.61 16.76 0.76
N PRO A 41 -11.40 17.78 0.36
CA PRO A 41 -10.83 18.97 -0.28
C PRO A 41 -9.87 19.75 0.62
N GLU A 42 -10.14 19.83 1.93
CA GLU A 42 -9.24 20.48 2.88
C GLU A 42 -7.87 19.78 2.95
N SER A 43 -7.86 18.44 2.91
CA SER A 43 -6.62 17.66 2.90
C SER A 43 -5.79 17.94 1.65
N HIS A 44 -6.41 18.04 0.47
CA HIS A 44 -5.74 18.39 -0.80
C HIS A 44 -5.30 19.85 -0.84
N GLN A 45 -6.07 20.76 -0.24
CA GLN A 45 -5.67 22.16 -0.14
C GLN A 45 -4.39 22.32 0.71
N ARG A 46 -4.31 21.59 1.83
CA ARG A 46 -3.17 21.65 2.75
C ARG A 46 -1.97 20.86 2.26
N TYR A 47 -2.22 19.69 1.67
CA TYR A 47 -1.21 18.75 1.16
C TYR A 47 -1.53 18.39 -0.30
N PRO A 48 -1.33 19.34 -1.24
CA PRO A 48 -1.63 19.10 -2.65
C PRO A 48 -0.77 17.98 -3.21
N VAL A 49 -1.28 17.32 -4.26
CA VAL A 49 -0.51 16.31 -5.00
C VAL A 49 0.81 16.91 -5.46
N LYS A 50 1.92 16.32 -4.98
CA LYS A 50 3.27 16.79 -5.26
C LYS A 50 4.14 15.62 -5.71
N ASN A 51 4.13 15.39 -7.02
CA ASN A 51 4.90 14.32 -7.64
C ASN A 51 6.37 14.71 -7.75
N GLU A 52 7.24 13.93 -7.13
CA GLU A 52 8.70 14.07 -7.22
C GLU A 52 9.35 12.75 -7.63
N VAL A 53 10.53 12.83 -8.24
CA VAL A 53 11.32 11.66 -8.59
C VAL A 53 12.13 11.23 -7.38
N ALA A 54 11.81 10.06 -6.85
CA ALA A 54 12.60 9.38 -5.84
C ALA A 54 13.52 8.35 -6.48
N GLN A 55 14.61 8.05 -5.80
CA GLN A 55 15.55 7.01 -6.20
C GLN A 55 15.69 5.97 -5.11
N ARG A 56 15.74 4.70 -5.50
CA ARG A 56 16.04 3.60 -4.58
C ARG A 56 17.07 2.66 -5.19
N SER A 57 17.92 2.10 -4.36
CA SER A 57 18.82 1.02 -4.76
C SER A 57 18.11 -0.31 -4.54
N VAL A 58 17.97 -1.11 -5.58
CA VAL A 58 17.46 -2.48 -5.48
C VAL A 58 18.51 -3.46 -5.97
N MET A 59 18.55 -4.64 -5.36
CA MET A 59 19.40 -5.71 -5.86
C MET A 59 18.71 -6.37 -7.06
N ARG A 60 19.41 -6.46 -8.19
CA ARG A 60 18.93 -7.19 -9.37
C ARG A 60 20.01 -8.14 -9.86
N ASP A 61 19.58 -9.28 -10.39
CA ASP A 61 20.46 -10.19 -11.11
C ASP A 61 20.83 -9.55 -12.45
N VAL A 62 22.08 -9.16 -12.60
CA VAL A 62 22.62 -8.65 -13.85
C VAL A 62 23.47 -9.74 -14.49
N GLU A 63 23.19 -10.04 -15.76
CA GLU A 63 24.01 -10.96 -16.54
C GLU A 63 25.31 -10.26 -16.97
N LYS A 64 26.45 -10.81 -16.55
CA LYS A 64 27.79 -10.32 -16.90
C LYS A 64 28.54 -11.34 -17.73
N ARG A 65 29.41 -10.85 -18.61
CA ARG A 65 30.32 -11.71 -19.39
C ARG A 65 31.51 -12.12 -18.53
N CYS A 66 31.88 -13.39 -18.66
CA CYS A 66 33.06 -13.94 -18.01
C CYS A 66 34.33 -13.36 -18.60
N LYS A 67 35.23 -12.88 -17.74
CA LYS A 67 36.59 -12.50 -18.10
C LYS A 67 37.51 -13.73 -18.01
N LYS A 68 38.72 -13.62 -18.57
CA LYS A 68 39.70 -14.70 -18.64
C LYS A 68 40.09 -15.29 -17.26
N ASP A 69 39.91 -14.50 -16.20
CA ASP A 69 40.29 -14.85 -14.83
C ASP A 69 39.08 -15.16 -13.94
N ASP A 70 37.86 -15.18 -14.50
CA ASP A 70 36.65 -15.51 -13.75
C ASP A 70 36.41 -17.03 -13.76
N ASP A 71 36.03 -17.60 -12.60
CA ASP A 71 35.76 -19.04 -12.44
C ASP A 71 34.37 -19.42 -12.98
N CYS A 72 34.20 -19.27 -14.30
CA CYS A 72 32.92 -19.40 -14.99
C CYS A 72 32.64 -20.79 -15.61
N GLY A 73 33.58 -21.73 -15.48
CA GLY A 73 33.51 -23.00 -16.19
C GLY A 73 33.32 -22.81 -17.72
N ASN A 74 32.39 -23.57 -18.32
CA ASN A 74 32.10 -23.50 -19.76
C ASN A 74 31.09 -22.39 -20.14
N SER A 75 30.55 -21.66 -19.17
CA SER A 75 29.57 -20.60 -19.44
C SER A 75 30.27 -19.32 -19.90
N LYS A 76 29.67 -18.64 -20.89
CA LYS A 76 30.17 -17.32 -21.35
C LYS A 76 29.69 -16.17 -20.46
N THR A 77 28.68 -16.42 -19.61
CA THR A 77 28.05 -15.44 -18.73
C THR A 77 27.72 -16.02 -17.35
N TYR A 78 27.63 -15.15 -16.35
CA TYR A 78 27.12 -15.46 -15.01
C TYR A 78 26.17 -14.36 -14.54
N LYS A 79 25.31 -14.68 -13.57
CA LYS A 79 24.43 -13.70 -12.92
C LYS A 79 25.08 -13.20 -11.65
N GLU A 80 25.08 -11.90 -11.48
CA GLU A 80 25.57 -11.25 -10.26
C GLU A 80 24.49 -10.35 -9.68
N GLN A 81 24.22 -10.50 -8.39
CA GLN A 81 23.39 -9.59 -7.61
C GLN A 81 24.11 -8.24 -7.51
N THR A 82 23.68 -7.28 -8.33
CA THR A 82 24.27 -5.93 -8.35
C THR A 82 23.23 -4.91 -7.87
N PRO A 83 23.60 -3.94 -7.02
CA PRO A 83 22.72 -2.82 -6.70
C PRO A 83 22.50 -1.96 -7.95
N VAL A 84 21.24 -1.79 -8.33
CA VAL A 84 20.81 -0.94 -9.44
C VAL A 84 19.95 0.19 -8.89
N THR A 85 20.25 1.42 -9.31
CA THR A 85 19.43 2.58 -8.97
C THR A 85 18.18 2.61 -9.86
N GLU A 86 17.02 2.55 -9.23
CA GLU A 86 15.73 2.79 -9.88
C GLU A 86 15.25 4.20 -9.55
N SER A 87 14.77 4.91 -10.56
CA SER A 87 14.04 6.17 -10.37
C SER A 87 12.54 5.92 -10.55
N TYR A 88 11.72 6.44 -9.66
CA TYR A 88 10.26 6.34 -9.73
C TYR A 88 9.61 7.64 -9.26
N VAL A 89 8.40 7.92 -9.76
CA VAL A 89 7.63 9.09 -9.34
C VAL A 89 6.79 8.71 -8.11
N MET A 90 6.79 9.55 -7.09
CA MET A 90 5.91 9.40 -5.94
C MET A 90 5.31 10.75 -5.53
N ASP A 91 4.09 10.73 -5.02
CA ASP A 91 3.48 11.90 -4.38
C ASP A 91 4.03 12.01 -2.95
N VAL A 92 4.96 12.94 -2.74
CA VAL A 92 5.63 13.10 -1.44
C VAL A 92 4.68 13.58 -0.33
N ASN A 93 3.50 14.09 -0.70
CA ASN A 93 2.51 14.58 0.22
C ASN A 93 1.43 13.55 0.56
N GLU A 94 1.38 12.39 -0.11
CA GLU A 94 0.30 11.41 0.02
C GLU A 94 0.07 10.98 1.47
N ASP A 95 1.12 10.60 2.20
CA ASP A 95 1.01 10.16 3.58
C ASP A 95 0.49 11.27 4.52
N SER A 96 0.99 12.49 4.36
CA SER A 96 0.54 13.65 5.15
C SER A 96 -0.90 14.03 4.82
N ARG A 97 -1.29 13.97 3.55
CA ARG A 97 -2.67 14.21 3.09
C ARG A 97 -3.62 13.18 3.71
N ASN A 98 -3.28 11.90 3.62
CA ASN A 98 -4.09 10.81 4.18
C ASN A 98 -4.22 10.93 5.70
N ARG A 99 -3.12 11.18 6.43
CA ARG A 99 -3.17 11.39 7.88
C ARG A 99 -4.07 12.56 8.26
N TYR A 100 -3.98 13.67 7.53
CA TYR A 100 -4.84 14.82 7.76
C TYR A 100 -6.31 14.48 7.52
N PHE A 101 -6.61 13.84 6.39
CA PHE A 101 -7.95 13.39 6.06
C PHE A 101 -8.56 12.52 7.17
N TYR A 102 -7.84 11.47 7.62
CA TYR A 102 -8.32 10.59 8.68
C TYR A 102 -8.50 11.32 10.02
N SER A 103 -7.58 12.22 10.38
CA SER A 103 -7.72 13.04 11.58
C SER A 103 -8.94 13.95 11.50
N CYS A 104 -9.18 14.58 10.34
CA CYS A 104 -10.34 15.43 10.12
C CYS A 104 -11.63 14.63 10.23
N MET A 105 -11.72 13.46 9.57
CA MET A 105 -12.87 12.56 9.66
C MET A 105 -13.17 12.20 11.11
N LYS A 106 -12.14 11.88 11.90
CA LYS A 106 -12.28 11.56 13.32
C LYS A 106 -12.80 12.74 14.14
N THR A 107 -12.32 13.97 13.87
CA THR A 107 -12.87 15.18 14.51
C THR A 107 -14.33 15.46 14.12
N LYS A 108 -14.78 14.93 12.98
CA LYS A 108 -16.16 14.96 12.51
C LYS A 108 -16.94 13.71 12.88
N GLY A 109 -16.44 12.93 13.83
CA GLY A 109 -17.16 11.82 14.44
C GLY A 109 -17.07 10.48 13.70
N TRP A 110 -16.15 10.33 12.74
CA TRP A 110 -15.99 9.11 11.95
C TRP A 110 -14.59 8.54 12.08
N ASP A 111 -14.47 7.30 12.55
CA ASP A 111 -13.19 6.58 12.63
C ASP A 111 -13.14 5.41 11.63
N ARG A 112 -11.93 5.02 11.25
CA ARG A 112 -11.69 3.89 10.34
C ARG A 112 -11.22 2.70 11.16
N GLU A 113 -12.02 1.65 11.19
CA GLU A 113 -11.71 0.39 11.88
C GLU A 113 -11.54 -0.72 10.87
N ASP A 114 -10.55 -1.57 11.08
CA ASP A 114 -10.42 -2.84 10.37
C ASP A 114 -11.30 -3.88 11.06
N ARG A 115 -12.28 -4.42 10.33
CA ARG A 115 -13.18 -5.47 10.82
C ARG A 115 -13.04 -6.73 9.99
N TRP A 116 -13.09 -7.86 10.68
CA TRP A 116 -13.11 -9.16 10.02
C TRP A 116 -14.52 -9.48 9.54
N MET A 117 -14.64 -10.08 8.35
CA MET A 117 -15.94 -10.37 7.70
C MET A 117 -16.77 -11.45 8.42
N TRP A 118 -16.25 -12.03 9.49
CA TRP A 118 -16.91 -13.05 10.32
C TRP A 118 -17.25 -12.55 11.74
N GLU A 119 -16.99 -11.28 12.03
CA GLU A 119 -17.47 -10.56 13.23
C GLU A 119 -18.80 -9.87 12.92
#